data_AF-Q0RTH9-F1
#
_entry.id   AF-Q0RTH9-F1
#
_cell.length_a   1.000
_cell.length_b   1.000
_cell.length_c   1.000
_cell.angle_alpha   90.00
_cell.angle_beta   90.00
_cell.angle_gamma   90.00
#
_symmetry.space_group_name_H-M   'P 1'
#
loop_
_entity.id
_entity.type
_entity.pdbx_description
1 polymer ?
#
loop_
_entity_poly.entity_id
_entity_poly.type
_entity_poly.pdbx_seq_one_letter_code
_entity_poly.pdbx_strand_id
1 'polypeptide(L)'
;MGLCCQLVRSAERGAKTPTVGKRYRAPEGIWTVYRDRVPCGQVEVIGCTRRRGSSAVLHLAEALPFDLEAGVELGEDLLSLKRLHDLRHSSASIHLSEGGDLTLLSKRLGHSSPAITARLYAHLLRSTGQAAAETVANAVPRRVRRPSHPQSTHSDQRTRNE
;
A
#
# COMPACT_ATOMS: atom_id res chain seq x y z
N MET A 1 -18.57 0.12 -1.87
CA MET A 1 -18.05 1.49 -2.07
C MET A 1 -18.86 2.40 -1.17
N GLY A 2 -18.29 2.78 -0.01
CA GLY A 2 -19.00 3.58 0.99
C GLY A 2 -19.52 4.89 0.40
N LEU A 3 -20.71 5.30 0.80
CA LEU A 3 -21.27 6.59 0.42
C LEU A 3 -20.47 7.66 1.16
N CYS A 4 -19.67 8.43 0.43
CA CYS A 4 -18.96 9.59 0.97
C CYS A 4 -19.53 10.86 0.35
N CYS A 5 -19.99 11.78 1.18
CA CYS A 5 -20.30 13.14 0.74
C CYS A 5 -19.71 14.17 1.72
N GLN A 6 -19.41 15.34 1.19
CA GLN A 6 -18.88 16.44 1.97
C GLN A 6 -19.99 17.38 2.41
N LEU A 7 -19.82 17.95 3.60
CA LEU A 7 -20.63 19.06 4.07
C LEU A 7 -20.35 20.30 3.21
N VAL A 8 -21.39 20.91 2.65
CA VAL A 8 -21.26 22.07 1.74
C VAL A 8 -21.19 23.38 2.53
N ARG A 9 -21.78 23.41 3.73
CA ARG A 9 -21.81 24.58 4.61
C ARG A 9 -21.62 24.13 6.05
N SER A 10 -20.90 24.90 6.84
CA SER A 10 -20.74 24.62 8.27
C SER A 10 -22.10 24.45 8.95
N ALA A 11 -22.16 23.54 9.92
CA ALA A 11 -23.34 23.24 10.71
C ALA A 11 -22.94 23.23 12.19
N GLU A 12 -23.61 24.05 12.98
CA GLU A 12 -23.36 24.16 14.42
C GLU A 12 -23.90 22.94 15.17
N ARG A 13 -23.33 22.68 16.34
CA ARG A 13 -23.87 21.75 17.33
C ARG A 13 -25.35 22.05 17.54
N GLY A 14 -26.18 21.01 17.57
CA GLY A 14 -27.63 21.15 17.70
C GLY A 14 -28.38 21.15 16.37
N ALA A 15 -27.70 21.36 15.23
CA ALA A 15 -28.38 21.32 13.93
C ALA A 15 -28.83 19.89 13.57
N LYS A 16 -30.07 19.75 13.10
CA LYS A 16 -30.64 18.48 12.63
C LYS A 16 -30.65 18.32 11.11
N THR A 17 -30.35 19.40 10.38
CA THR A 17 -30.51 19.45 8.92
C THR A 17 -29.25 19.92 8.19
N PRO A 18 -28.12 19.21 8.29
CA PRO A 18 -26.90 19.60 7.60
C PRO A 18 -27.03 19.50 6.08
N THR A 19 -26.39 20.43 5.36
CA THR A 19 -26.37 20.45 3.89
C THR A 19 -25.09 19.82 3.36
N VAL A 20 -25.24 18.86 2.46
CA VAL A 20 -24.13 18.09 1.88
C VAL A 20 -24.13 18.16 0.34
N GLY A 21 -23.04 17.69 -0.26
CA GLY A 21 -22.83 17.63 -1.69
C GLY A 21 -23.49 16.43 -2.38
N LYS A 22 -22.93 16.07 -3.54
CA LYS A 22 -23.50 15.04 -4.44
C LYS A 22 -23.60 13.69 -3.74
N ARG A 23 -24.77 13.05 -3.91
CA ARG A 23 -25.02 11.68 -3.44
C ARG A 23 -25.54 10.78 -4.54
N TYR A 24 -25.06 9.54 -4.51
CA TYR A 24 -25.35 8.51 -5.48
C TYR A 24 -26.45 7.54 -5.03
N ARG A 25 -26.80 7.53 -3.73
CA ARG A 25 -27.87 6.71 -3.14
C ARG A 25 -28.65 7.48 -2.05
N ALA A 26 -29.89 7.07 -1.79
CA ALA A 26 -30.66 7.56 -0.65
C ALA A 26 -29.95 7.14 0.66
N PRO A 27 -29.66 8.08 1.58
CA PRO A 27 -28.88 7.81 2.78
C PRO A 27 -29.83 7.66 3.96
N GLU A 28 -30.12 6.44 4.38
CA GLU A 28 -30.81 6.18 5.64
C GLU A 28 -29.96 5.18 6.40
N GLY A 29 -29.58 5.52 7.63
CA GLY A 29 -28.69 4.70 8.45
C GLY A 29 -27.64 5.50 9.22
N ILE A 30 -26.77 4.77 9.91
CA ILE A 30 -25.72 5.34 10.77
C ILE A 30 -24.51 5.72 9.94
N TRP A 31 -24.13 6.98 10.01
CA TRP A 31 -23.05 7.57 9.24
C TRP A 31 -21.94 8.01 10.17
N THR A 32 -20.70 7.73 9.79
CA THR A 32 -19.53 8.22 10.51
C THR A 32 -19.13 9.58 9.97
N VAL A 33 -18.88 10.51 10.88
CA VAL A 33 -18.34 11.83 10.60
C VAL A 33 -16.82 11.75 10.67
N TYR A 34 -16.13 12.33 9.68
CA TYR A 34 -14.68 12.37 9.61
C TYR A 34 -14.17 13.80 9.51
N ARG A 35 -13.31 14.19 10.46
CA ARG A 35 -12.50 15.41 10.38
C ARG A 35 -11.08 15.01 10.02
N ASP A 36 -10.54 15.55 8.93
CA ASP A 36 -9.22 15.15 8.41
C ASP A 36 -9.07 13.63 8.27
N ARG A 37 -10.13 12.94 7.84
CA ARG A 37 -10.21 11.47 7.70
C ARG A 37 -10.06 10.68 9.00
N VAL A 38 -10.18 11.33 10.16
CA VAL A 38 -10.27 10.71 11.49
C VAL A 38 -11.74 10.65 11.92
N PRO A 39 -12.27 9.48 12.31
CA PRO A 39 -13.64 9.37 12.77
C PRO A 39 -13.81 10.17 14.07
N CYS A 40 -14.72 11.13 14.07
CA CYS A 40 -14.96 12.02 15.20
C CYS A 40 -16.34 11.82 15.84
N GLY A 41 -17.21 11.03 15.21
CA GLY A 41 -18.48 10.60 15.78
C GLY A 41 -19.38 9.95 14.76
N GLN A 42 -20.58 9.56 15.19
CA GLN A 42 -21.61 9.01 14.34
C GLN A 42 -22.88 9.87 14.38
N VAL A 43 -23.60 9.89 13.28
CA VAL A 43 -24.90 10.54 13.14
C VAL A 43 -25.85 9.58 12.45
N GLU A 44 -27.07 9.46 12.95
CA GLU A 44 -28.11 8.68 12.28
C GLU A 44 -28.86 9.57 11.31
N VAL A 45 -28.87 9.17 10.04
CA VAL A 45 -29.64 9.83 8.99
C VAL A 45 -30.96 9.09 8.81
N ILE A 46 -32.06 9.81 8.95
CA ILE A 46 -33.43 9.28 8.79
C ILE A 46 -34.07 9.72 7.48
N GLY A 47 -33.41 10.58 6.71
CA GLY A 47 -33.91 11.00 5.41
C GLY A 47 -33.04 12.01 4.69
N CYS A 48 -33.42 12.33 3.46
CA CYS A 48 -32.69 13.26 2.62
C CYS A 48 -33.62 14.01 1.66
N THR A 49 -33.50 15.34 1.62
CA THR A 49 -34.18 16.18 0.63
C THR A 49 -33.18 16.74 -0.37
N ARG A 50 -33.29 16.37 -1.65
CA ARG A 50 -32.47 16.97 -2.73
C ARG A 50 -32.79 18.46 -2.87
N ARG A 51 -31.75 19.29 -3.03
CA ARG A 51 -31.86 20.72 -3.37
C ARG A 51 -31.56 20.92 -4.85
N ARG A 52 -31.81 22.14 -5.36
CA ARG A 52 -31.43 22.53 -6.72
C ARG A 52 -29.91 22.38 -6.91
N GLY A 53 -29.48 21.75 -8.01
CA GLY A 53 -28.06 21.43 -8.25
C GLY A 53 -27.63 20.10 -7.64
N SER A 54 -26.36 20.01 -7.21
CA SER A 54 -25.78 18.77 -6.67
C SER A 54 -25.91 18.61 -5.15
N SER A 55 -26.53 19.56 -4.46
CA SER A 55 -26.62 19.57 -2.99
C SER A 55 -27.86 18.84 -2.47
N ALA A 56 -27.78 18.33 -1.24
CA ALA A 56 -28.91 17.74 -0.53
C ALA A 56 -28.89 18.12 0.96
N VAL A 57 -30.06 18.15 1.59
CA VAL A 57 -30.21 18.31 3.04
C VAL A 57 -30.41 16.94 3.64
N LEU A 58 -29.61 16.60 4.64
CA LEU A 58 -29.82 15.44 5.50
C LEU A 58 -30.86 15.76 6.57
N HIS A 59 -31.64 14.77 6.97
CA HIS A 59 -32.45 14.81 8.18
C HIS A 59 -31.84 13.83 9.16
N LEU A 60 -31.39 14.33 10.31
CA LEU A 60 -30.79 13.50 11.35
C LEU A 60 -31.84 13.09 12.38
N ALA A 61 -31.74 11.87 12.92
CA ALA A 61 -32.58 11.42 14.04
C ALA A 61 -32.38 12.33 15.27
N GLU A 62 -31.12 12.57 15.59
CA GLU A 62 -30.68 13.40 16.70
C GLU A 62 -29.94 14.66 16.21
N ALA A 63 -29.89 15.65 17.10
CA ALA A 63 -29.17 16.88 16.84
C ALA A 63 -27.66 16.64 16.78
N LEU A 64 -26.94 17.38 15.93
CA LEU A 64 -25.49 17.23 15.80
C LEU A 64 -24.79 17.37 17.16
N PRO A 65 -24.00 16.37 17.58
CA PRO A 65 -23.34 16.38 18.89
C PRO A 65 -22.14 17.34 18.97
N PHE A 66 -21.68 17.89 17.84
CA PHE A 66 -20.54 18.80 17.73
C PHE A 66 -20.64 19.68 16.49
N ASP A 67 -19.85 20.75 16.47
CA ASP A 67 -19.75 21.66 15.32
C ASP A 67 -19.02 21.00 14.16
N LEU A 68 -19.56 21.22 12.96
CA LEU A 68 -19.04 20.73 11.70
C LEU A 68 -18.67 21.88 10.78
N GLU A 69 -17.45 21.87 10.28
CA GLU A 69 -17.00 22.82 9.26
C GLU A 69 -17.35 22.34 7.85
N ALA A 70 -17.51 23.28 6.92
CA ALA A 70 -17.62 22.95 5.51
C ALA A 70 -16.42 22.11 5.04
N GLY A 71 -16.67 21.10 4.22
CA GLY A 71 -15.65 20.16 3.73
C GLY A 71 -15.49 18.89 4.56
N VAL A 72 -16.05 18.84 5.78
CA VAL A 72 -16.09 17.60 6.59
C VAL A 72 -16.74 16.46 5.81
N GLU A 73 -16.14 15.28 5.90
CA GLU A 73 -16.60 14.09 5.21
C GLU A 73 -17.56 13.28 6.07
N LEU A 74 -18.65 12.83 5.46
CA LEU A 74 -19.68 12.01 6.07
C LEU A 74 -19.87 10.76 5.22
N GLY A 75 -19.87 9.59 5.86
CA GLY A 75 -20.12 8.36 5.13
C GLY A 75 -20.23 7.09 5.94
N GLU A 76 -20.65 6.02 5.25
CA GLU A 76 -20.68 4.66 5.78
C GLU A 76 -19.28 4.05 5.66
N ASP A 77 -18.64 3.81 6.81
CA ASP A 77 -17.36 3.10 6.95
C ASP A 77 -16.29 3.49 5.92
N LEU A 78 -15.95 4.78 5.86
CA LEU A 78 -14.78 5.22 5.13
C LEU A 78 -13.54 4.55 5.75
N LEU A 79 -12.81 3.80 4.92
CA LEU A 79 -11.50 3.28 5.28
C LEU A 79 -10.60 4.47 5.64
N SER A 80 -10.17 4.52 6.91
CA SER A 80 -9.22 5.54 7.37
C SER A 80 -7.96 5.56 6.50
N LEU A 81 -7.30 6.72 6.37
CA LEU A 81 -6.05 6.85 5.61
C LEU A 81 -4.98 5.85 6.06
N LYS A 82 -4.89 5.55 7.37
CA LYS A 82 -3.97 4.55 7.92
C LYS A 82 -4.25 3.18 7.29
N ARG A 83 -5.50 2.73 7.29
CA ARG A 83 -5.90 1.44 6.69
C ARG A 83 -5.65 1.38 5.18
N LEU A 84 -5.89 2.47 4.44
CA LEU A 84 -5.59 2.51 3.00
C LEU A 84 -4.07 2.45 2.74
N HIS A 85 -3.30 3.14 3.58
CA HIS A 85 -1.84 3.12 3.53
C HIS A 85 -1.28 1.73 3.88
N ASP A 86 -1.84 1.06 4.89
CA ASP A 86 -1.48 -0.31 5.26
C ASP A 86 -1.80 -1.30 4.14
N LEU A 87 -2.93 -1.12 3.44
CA LEU A 87 -3.27 -1.90 2.26
C LEU A 87 -2.26 -1.67 1.12
N ARG A 88 -1.86 -0.42 0.89
CA ARG A 88 -0.82 -0.08 -0.10
C ARG A 88 0.52 -0.74 0.26
N HIS A 89 0.91 -0.74 1.54
CA HIS A 89 2.10 -1.44 2.01
C HIS A 89 2.00 -2.96 1.87
N SER A 90 0.84 -3.54 2.21
CA SER A 90 0.59 -4.97 2.08
C SER A 90 0.66 -5.42 0.63
N SER A 91 0.04 -4.67 -0.29
CA SER A 91 0.11 -4.93 -1.74
C SER A 91 1.55 -4.89 -2.26
N ALA A 92 2.34 -3.90 -1.83
CA ALA A 92 3.75 -3.79 -2.19
C ALA A 92 4.59 -4.95 -1.63
N SER A 93 4.30 -5.36 -0.40
CA SER A 93 5.00 -6.47 0.26
C SER A 93 4.74 -7.79 -0.44
N ILE A 94 3.49 -8.07 -0.80
CA ILE A 94 3.09 -9.27 -1.55
C ILE A 94 3.77 -9.28 -2.94
N HIS A 95 3.76 -8.16 -3.66
CA HIS A 95 4.39 -8.08 -4.98
C HIS A 95 5.88 -8.44 -4.92
N LEU A 96 6.60 -7.95 -3.90
CA LEU A 96 8.03 -8.23 -3.75
C LEU A 96 8.32 -9.62 -3.19
N SER A 97 7.47 -10.16 -2.32
CA SER A 97 7.65 -11.53 -1.80
C SER A 97 7.49 -12.58 -2.90
N GLU A 98 6.62 -12.32 -3.89
CA GLU A 98 6.45 -13.16 -5.08
C GLU A 98 7.54 -12.94 -6.14
N GLY A 99 8.61 -12.18 -5.82
CA GLY A 99 9.72 -11.92 -6.74
C GLY A 99 9.44 -10.90 -7.84
N GLY A 100 8.38 -10.08 -7.69
CA GLY A 100 8.02 -9.07 -8.67
C GLY A 100 9.04 -7.94 -8.81
N ASP A 101 9.06 -7.30 -9.98
CA ASP A 101 10.02 -6.23 -10.29
C ASP A 101 9.82 -4.97 -9.43
N LEU A 102 10.89 -4.50 -8.80
CA LEU A 102 10.91 -3.33 -7.93
C LEU A 102 10.63 -2.04 -8.70
N THR A 103 11.14 -1.92 -9.92
CA THR A 103 11.00 -0.70 -10.73
C THR A 103 9.55 -0.52 -11.18
N LEU A 104 8.92 -1.60 -11.61
CA LEU A 104 7.50 -1.67 -11.95
C LEU A 104 6.63 -1.36 -10.74
N LEU A 105 6.94 -1.94 -9.58
CA LEU A 105 6.23 -1.63 -8.34
C LEU A 105 6.36 -0.13 -7.99
N SER A 106 7.57 0.44 -8.09
CA SER A 106 7.80 1.86 -7.83
C SER A 106 6.96 2.77 -8.74
N LYS A 107 6.87 2.42 -10.03
CA LYS A 107 6.02 3.14 -11.00
C LYS A 107 4.53 3.00 -10.66
N ARG A 108 4.07 1.79 -10.31
CA ARG A 108 2.69 1.53 -9.87
C ARG A 108 2.32 2.31 -8.60
N LEU A 109 3.27 2.46 -7.69
CA LEU A 109 3.11 3.28 -6.48
C LEU A 109 3.21 4.78 -6.77
N GLY A 110 3.73 5.19 -7.93
CA GLY A 110 3.89 6.60 -8.28
C GLY A 110 5.04 7.30 -7.54
N HIS A 111 6.05 6.54 -7.10
CA HIS A 111 7.24 7.14 -6.49
C HIS A 111 8.14 7.77 -7.56
N SER A 112 8.66 8.95 -7.28
CA SER A 112 9.55 9.71 -8.18
C SER A 112 10.87 9.00 -8.48
N SER A 113 11.28 8.04 -7.64
CA SER A 113 12.47 7.23 -7.84
C SER A 113 12.31 5.81 -7.28
N PRO A 114 12.78 4.76 -7.99
CA PRO A 114 12.87 3.40 -7.47
C PRO A 114 13.66 3.28 -6.17
N ALA A 115 14.60 4.19 -5.91
CA ALA A 115 15.40 4.19 -4.68
C ALA A 115 14.53 4.39 -3.42
N ILE A 116 13.41 5.10 -3.52
CA ILE A 116 12.47 5.29 -2.40
C ILE A 116 11.84 3.95 -2.02
N THR A 117 11.34 3.22 -3.02
CA THR A 117 10.75 1.90 -2.86
C THR A 117 11.79 0.89 -2.36
N ALA A 118 13.01 0.93 -2.92
CA ALA A 118 14.12 0.09 -2.49
C ALA A 118 14.42 0.27 -1.00
N ARG A 119 14.57 1.51 -0.52
CA ARG A 119 14.89 1.80 0.88
C ARG A 119 13.81 1.29 1.84
N LEU A 120 12.54 1.41 1.44
CA LEU A 120 11.41 1.00 2.27
C LEU A 120 11.26 -0.53 2.36
N TYR A 121 11.49 -1.23 1.26
CA TYR A 121 11.26 -2.68 1.16
C TYR A 121 12.52 -3.53 1.06
N ALA A 122 13.72 -2.96 1.27
CA ALA A 122 15.00 -3.65 1.14
C ALA A 122 15.09 -4.99 1.90
N HIS A 123 14.39 -5.08 3.04
CA HIS A 123 14.36 -6.29 3.84
C HIS A 123 13.69 -7.48 3.12
N LEU A 124 12.70 -7.23 2.26
CA LEU A 124 12.03 -8.25 1.44
C LEU A 124 12.90 -8.71 0.25
N LEU A 125 13.88 -7.89 -0.15
CA LEU A 125 14.76 -8.20 -1.27
C LEU A 125 15.96 -9.09 -0.87
N ARG A 126 16.18 -9.34 0.42
CA ARG A 126 17.32 -10.14 0.87
C ARG A 126 17.23 -11.61 0.44
N SER A 127 16.07 -12.23 0.64
CA SER A 127 15.84 -13.64 0.26
C SER A 127 15.87 -13.83 -1.25
N THR A 128 15.21 -12.95 -1.99
CA THR A 128 15.26 -12.92 -3.46
C THR A 128 16.66 -12.64 -4.00
N GLY A 129 17.42 -11.75 -3.35
CA GLY A 129 18.82 -11.49 -3.68
C GLY A 129 19.72 -12.71 -3.49
N GLN A 130 19.50 -13.49 -2.42
CA GLN A 130 20.23 -14.73 -2.19
C GLN A 130 19.88 -15.80 -3.24
N ALA A 131 18.59 -16.00 -3.52
CA ALA A 131 18.14 -16.92 -4.57
C ALA A 131 18.73 -16.55 -5.94
N ALA A 132 18.74 -15.25 -6.29
CA ALA A 132 19.35 -14.77 -7.51
C ALA A 132 20.86 -15.05 -7.55
N ALA A 133 21.58 -14.84 -6.44
CA ALA A 133 23.00 -15.15 -6.35
C ALA A 133 23.28 -16.65 -6.54
N GLU A 134 22.46 -17.52 -5.97
CA GLU A 134 22.55 -18.98 -6.14
C GLU A 134 22.26 -19.39 -7.59
N THR A 135 21.23 -18.83 -8.23
CA THR A 135 20.95 -19.04 -9.65
C THR A 135 22.14 -18.66 -10.52
N VAL A 136 22.74 -17.49 -10.27
CA VAL A 136 23.93 -17.05 -11.00
C VAL A 136 25.11 -17.98 -10.74
N ALA A 137 25.36 -18.36 -9.49
CA ALA A 137 26.45 -19.28 -9.14
C ALA A 137 26.31 -20.64 -9.84
N ASN A 138 25.08 -21.14 -10.02
CA ASN A 138 24.82 -22.38 -10.75
C ASN A 138 24.96 -22.23 -12.27
N ALA A 139 24.69 -21.04 -12.82
CA ALA A 139 24.82 -20.76 -14.25
C ALA A 139 26.28 -20.57 -14.71
N VAL A 140 27.19 -20.19 -13.80
CA VAL A 140 28.61 -19.99 -14.13
C VAL A 140 29.34 -21.34 -14.18
N PRO A 141 29.86 -21.77 -15.34
CA PRO A 141 30.57 -23.04 -15.46
C PRO A 141 31.86 -23.01 -14.62
N ARG A 142 31.95 -23.90 -13.61
CA ARG A 142 33.18 -24.07 -12.83
C ARG A 142 34.25 -24.70 -13.72
N ARG A 143 35.36 -23.98 -13.91
CA ARG A 143 36.54 -24.53 -14.56
C ARG A 143 37.06 -25.71 -13.73
N VAL A 144 36.79 -26.94 -14.18
CA VAL A 144 37.37 -28.15 -13.59
C VAL A 144 38.87 -28.07 -13.77
N ARG A 145 39.61 -27.93 -12.67
CA ARG A 145 41.08 -28.04 -12.71
C ARG A 145 41.40 -29.49 -13.04
N ARG A 146 41.82 -29.75 -14.29
CA ARG A 146 42.32 -31.08 -14.68
C ARG A 146 43.44 -31.46 -13.70
N PRO A 147 43.41 -32.67 -13.11
CA PRO A 147 44.52 -33.12 -12.28
C PRO A 147 45.79 -33.08 -13.12
N SER A 148 46.79 -32.36 -12.64
CA SER A 148 48.10 -32.28 -13.25
C SER A 148 48.71 -33.68 -13.31
N HIS A 149 49.08 -34.08 -14.53
CA HIS A 149 49.74 -35.34 -14.84
C HIS A 149 50.93 -35.57 -13.88
N PRO A 150 51.06 -36.73 -13.21
CA PRO A 150 52.21 -36.99 -12.36
C PRO A 150 53.47 -37.03 -13.24
N GLN A 151 54.44 -36.16 -12.93
CA GLN A 151 55.74 -36.17 -13.60
C GLN A 151 56.40 -37.52 -13.34
N SER A 152 56.67 -38.25 -14.41
CA SER A 152 57.52 -39.43 -14.43
C SER A 152 58.88 -39.08 -13.81
N THR A 153 59.16 -39.68 -12.66
CA THR A 153 60.47 -39.67 -12.01
C THR A 153 61.51 -40.19 -12.99
N HIS A 154 62.41 -39.32 -13.43
CA HIS A 154 63.58 -39.71 -14.20
C HIS A 154 64.51 -40.49 -13.24
N SER A 155 64.60 -41.80 -13.43
CA SER A 155 65.55 -42.66 -12.73
C SER A 155 66.95 -42.39 -13.26
N ASP A 156 67.79 -41.79 -12.41
CA ASP A 156 69.24 -41.71 -12.59
C ASP A 156 69.84 -43.12 -12.46
N GLN A 157 70.08 -43.79 -13.58
CA GLN A 157 70.93 -44.99 -13.61
C GLN A 157 72.40 -44.55 -13.76
N ARG A 158 73.04 -44.30 -12.62
CA ARG A 158 74.49 -44.16 -12.51
C ARG A 158 75.06 -45.44 -11.90
N THR A 159 75.41 -46.40 -12.75
CA THR A 159 76.30 -47.53 -12.43
C THR A 159 77.35 -47.60 -13.54
N ARG A 160 78.49 -46.92 -13.38
CA ARG A 160 79.77 -47.51 -12.92
C ARG A 160 80.25 -48.62 -13.87
N ASN A 161 80.98 -48.23 -14.92
CA ASN A 161 81.87 -49.14 -15.66
C ASN A 161 83.20 -49.27 -14.92
N GLU A 162 83.67 -50.51 -14.79
CA GLU A 162 85.09 -50.88 -14.68
C GLU A 162 85.69 -51.05 -16.09
#